data_AF-A0A7X8LWR9-F1
#
_entry.id   AF-A0A7X8LWR9-F1
#
_cell.length_a   1.000
_cell.length_b   1.000
_cell.length_c   1.000
_cell.angle_alpha   90.00
_cell.angle_beta   90.00
_cell.angle_gamma   90.00
#
_symmetry.space_group_name_H-M   'P 1'
#
loop_
_entity.id
_entity.type
_entity.pdbx_description
1 polymer ?
#
loop_
_entity_poly.entity_id
_entity_poly.type
_entity_poly.pdbx_seq_one_letter_code
_entity_poly.pdbx_strand_id
1 'polypeptide(L)'
;AIFTIIYFLLGYTLYAMMNAVSGAYVSKIEDLNSAMMPVMMIAMISFYVGYFSIMSPNNVFLNKLTLYVPFISPFIMPFNLLNSDLSNADLLISIATLVVTIIIVTATSIKIYTASVLHYGKGLKLK
;
A
#
# COMPACT_ATOMS: atom_id res chain seq x y z
N ALA A 1 7.82 17.49 -8.75
CA ALA A 1 8.34 17.40 -7.38
C ALA A 1 7.23 17.23 -6.33
N ILE A 2 6.27 18.17 -6.21
CA ILE A 2 5.22 18.12 -5.16
C ILE A 2 4.41 16.81 -5.21
N PHE A 3 3.90 16.41 -6.37
CA PHE A 3 3.13 15.17 -6.51
C PHE A 3 3.94 13.92 -6.16
N THR A 4 5.23 13.88 -6.50
CA THR A 4 6.13 12.79 -6.09
C THR A 4 6.22 12.67 -4.57
N ILE A 5 6.33 13.80 -3.85
CA ILE A 5 6.35 13.83 -2.38
C ILE A 5 5.01 13.35 -1.82
N ILE A 6 3.90 13.77 -2.43
CA ILE A 6 2.56 13.31 -2.03
C ILE A 6 2.47 11.77 -2.16
N TYR A 7 2.87 11.21 -3.30
CA TYR A 7 2.87 9.76 -3.49
C TYR A 7 3.80 9.02 -2.53
N PHE A 8 4.97 9.59 -2.24
CA PHE A 8 5.88 9.03 -1.25
C PHE A 8 5.22 8.98 0.14
N LEU A 9 4.61 10.08 0.59
CA LEU A 9 3.93 10.15 1.89
C LEU A 9 2.73 9.19 1.94
N LEU A 10 1.87 9.20 0.93
CA LEU A 10 0.70 8.33 0.88
C LEU A 10 1.09 6.85 0.80
N GLY A 11 2.06 6.50 -0.05
CA GLY A 11 2.58 5.14 -0.16
C GLY A 11 3.22 4.67 1.15
N TYR A 12 4.05 5.51 1.77
CA TYR A 12 4.61 5.23 3.08
C TYR A 12 3.51 4.99 4.13
N THR A 13 2.51 5.87 4.20
CA THR A 13 1.38 5.72 5.11
C THR A 13 0.63 4.41 4.89
N LEU A 14 0.39 4.01 3.63
CA LEU A 14 -0.28 2.75 3.32
C LEU A 14 0.48 1.55 3.90
N TYR A 15 1.77 1.42 3.57
CA TYR A 15 2.59 0.30 4.06
C TYR A 15 2.84 0.36 5.57
N ALA A 16 2.96 1.56 6.15
CA ALA A 16 3.08 1.74 7.59
C ALA A 16 1.80 1.25 8.31
N MET A 17 0.62 1.59 7.80
CA MET A 17 -0.66 1.13 8.36
C MET A 17 -0.85 -0.38 8.23
N MET A 18 -0.42 -0.99 7.12
CA MET A 18 -0.41 -2.45 6.97
C MET A 18 0.51 -3.11 7.99
N ASN A 19 1.72 -2.58 8.20
CA ASN A 19 2.63 -3.08 9.22
C ASN A 19 2.09 -2.87 10.65
N ALA A 20 1.40 -1.76 10.91
CA ALA A 20 0.74 -1.50 12.19
C ALA A 20 -0.33 -2.56 12.50
N VAL A 21 -1.08 -3.01 11.48
CA VAL A 21 -2.03 -4.14 11.62
C VAL A 21 -1.29 -5.41 12.03
N SER A 22 -0.21 -5.77 11.33
CA SER A 22 0.60 -6.95 11.66
C SER A 22 1.16 -6.89 13.09
N GLY A 23 1.67 -5.73 13.51
CA GLY A 23 2.20 -5.52 14.85
C GLY A 23 1.14 -5.61 15.95
N ALA A 24 -0.07 -5.09 15.69
CA ALA A 24 -1.19 -5.16 16.64
C ALA A 24 -1.77 -6.57 16.83
N TYR A 25 -1.52 -7.48 15.88
CA TYR A 25 -1.99 -8.87 15.92
C TYR A 25 -1.04 -9.80 16.70
N VAL A 26 0.24 -9.44 16.77
CA VAL A 26 1.28 -10.27 17.36
C VAL A 26 1.37 -10.05 18.87
N SER A 27 1.35 -11.15 19.64
CA SER A 27 1.49 -11.09 21.10
C SER A 27 2.95 -11.22 21.59
N LYS A 28 3.86 -11.75 20.77
CA LYS A 28 5.27 -11.97 21.10
C LYS A 28 6.18 -11.33 20.06
N ILE A 29 7.19 -10.59 20.50
CA ILE A 29 8.08 -9.86 19.58
C ILE A 29 8.86 -10.79 18.63
N GLU A 30 9.08 -12.05 19.03
CA GLU A 30 9.71 -13.09 18.21
C GLU A 30 8.91 -13.42 16.93
N ASP A 31 7.58 -13.30 16.98
CA ASP A 31 6.69 -13.58 15.85
C ASP A 31 6.48 -12.37 14.93
N LEU A 32 7.02 -11.19 15.30
CA LEU A 32 6.78 -9.93 14.59
C LEU A 32 7.29 -9.96 13.15
N ASN A 33 8.52 -10.45 12.93
CA ASN A 33 9.10 -10.55 11.60
C ASN A 33 8.26 -11.45 10.68
N SER A 34 7.78 -12.58 11.20
CA SER A 34 6.91 -13.50 10.46
C SER A 34 5.56 -12.86 10.10
N ALA A 35 4.98 -12.04 10.99
CA ALA A 35 3.73 -11.33 10.73
C ALA A 35 3.85 -10.16 9.75
N MET A 36 5.04 -9.56 9.62
CA MET A 36 5.32 -8.50 8.64
C MET A 36 5.67 -9.04 7.24
N MET A 37 6.04 -10.32 7.14
CA MET A 37 6.43 -10.96 5.88
C MET A 37 5.37 -10.82 4.76
N PRO A 38 4.05 -10.98 4.99
CA PRO A 38 3.06 -10.79 3.94
C PRO A 38 3.03 -9.36 3.37
N VAL A 39 3.22 -8.35 4.23
CA VAL A 39 3.27 -6.93 3.82
C VAL A 39 4.50 -6.69 2.96
N MET A 40 5.65 -7.26 3.35
CA MET A 40 6.88 -7.21 2.57
C MET A 40 6.71 -7.88 1.20
N MET A 41 6.06 -9.04 1.12
CA MET A 41 5.78 -9.71 -0.16
C MET A 41 4.90 -8.86 -1.06
N ILE A 42 3.84 -8.23 -0.52
CA ILE A 42 2.99 -7.31 -1.29
C ILE A 42 3.80 -6.13 -1.82
N ALA A 43 4.69 -5.55 -0.99
CA ALA A 43 5.55 -4.45 -1.41
C ALA A 43 6.50 -4.88 -2.54
N MET A 44 7.14 -6.05 -2.42
CA MET A 44 8.02 -6.57 -3.46
C MET A 44 7.28 -6.83 -4.78
N ILE A 45 6.12 -7.49 -4.72
CA ILE A 45 5.29 -7.73 -5.91
C ILE A 45 4.89 -6.41 -6.54
N SER A 46 4.48 -5.43 -5.73
CA SER A 46 4.04 -4.12 -6.22
C SER A 46 5.18 -3.37 -6.91
N PHE A 47 6.38 -3.42 -6.34
CA PHE A 47 7.58 -2.87 -6.95
C PHE A 47 7.91 -3.55 -8.28
N TYR A 48 7.95 -4.88 -8.34
CA TYR A 48 8.29 -5.61 -9.56
C TYR A 48 7.25 -5.41 -10.67
N VAL A 49 5.95 -5.41 -10.34
CA VAL A 49 4.90 -5.15 -11.33
C VAL A 49 5.03 -3.72 -11.88
N GLY A 50 5.31 -2.74 -11.02
CA GLY A 50 5.63 -1.38 -11.46
C GLY A 50 6.85 -1.34 -12.38
N TYR A 51 7.94 -2.00 -11.99
CA TYR A 51 9.17 -2.07 -12.78
C TYR A 51 8.94 -2.70 -14.16
N PHE A 52 8.21 -3.82 -14.24
CA PHE A 52 7.89 -4.46 -15.52
C PHE A 52 7.00 -3.60 -16.41
N SER A 53 6.11 -2.79 -15.83
CA SER A 53 5.32 -1.79 -16.54
C SER A 53 6.21 -0.79 -17.28
N ILE A 54 7.26 -0.28 -16.61
CA ILE A 54 8.23 0.65 -17.22
C ILE A 54 8.99 -0.04 -18.36
N MET A 55 9.42 -1.29 -18.15
CA MET A 55 10.17 -2.05 -19.15
C MET A 55 9.34 -2.45 -20.38
N SER A 56 8.01 -2.42 -20.27
CA SER A 56 7.07 -2.79 -21.33
C SER A 56 6.16 -1.63 -21.72
N PRO A 57 6.70 -0.51 -22.25
CA PRO A 57 5.93 0.72 -22.51
C PRO A 57 4.80 0.52 -23.51
N ASN A 58 4.90 -0.48 -24.40
CA ASN A 58 3.88 -0.80 -25.40
C ASN A 58 2.63 -1.50 -24.80
N ASN A 59 2.70 -1.98 -23.56
CA ASN A 59 1.58 -2.67 -22.91
C ASN A 59 0.66 -1.66 -22.21
N VAL A 60 -0.27 -1.09 -22.97
CA VAL A 60 -1.23 -0.07 -22.50
C VAL A 60 -2.07 -0.57 -21.32
N PHE A 61 -2.46 -1.84 -21.32
CA PHE A 61 -3.26 -2.41 -20.24
C PHE A 61 -2.48 -2.45 -18.92
N LEU A 62 -1.24 -2.97 -18.95
CA LEU A 62 -0.39 -3.04 -17.78
C LEU A 62 -0.07 -1.64 -17.22
N ASN A 63 0.24 -0.69 -18.10
CA ASN A 63 0.52 0.69 -17.72
C ASN A 63 -0.68 1.38 -17.07
N LYS A 64 -1.91 1.15 -17.56
CA LYS A 64 -3.10 1.69 -16.88
C LYS A 64 -3.37 1.02 -15.54
N LEU A 65 -3.18 -0.30 -15.44
CA LEU A 65 -3.40 -1.03 -14.20
C LEU A 65 -2.49 -0.53 -13.07
N THR A 66 -1.20 -0.34 -13.36
CA THR A 66 -0.22 0.10 -12.35
C THR A 66 -0.48 1.51 -11.82
N LEU A 67 -1.13 2.37 -12.60
CA LEU A 67 -1.55 3.71 -12.17
C LEU A 67 -2.70 3.66 -11.15
N TYR A 68 -3.66 2.74 -11.33
CA TYR A 68 -4.88 2.71 -10.52
C TYR A 68 -4.78 1.81 -9.29
N VAL A 69 -3.89 0.81 -9.31
CA VAL A 69 -3.70 -0.09 -8.18
C VAL A 69 -2.93 0.64 -7.07
N PRO A 70 -3.52 0.84 -5.89
CA PRO A 70 -2.99 1.70 -4.83
C PRO A 70 -1.67 1.20 -4.24
N PHE A 71 -1.39 -0.10 -4.26
CA PHE A 71 -0.11 -0.65 -3.80
C PHE A 71 1.03 -0.41 -4.80
N ILE A 72 0.71 -0.33 -6.09
CA ILE A 72 1.70 -0.20 -7.17
C ILE A 72 1.94 1.28 -7.50
N SER A 73 0.87 2.09 -7.47
CA SER A 73 0.90 3.51 -7.84
C SER A 73 2.03 4.33 -7.20
N PRO A 74 2.41 4.15 -5.91
CA PRO A 74 3.46 4.95 -5.29
C PRO A 74 4.86 4.65 -5.84
N PHE A 75 5.08 3.47 -6.40
CA PHE A 75 6.35 3.10 -7.02
C PHE A 75 6.49 3.61 -8.45
N ILE A 76 5.38 3.64 -9.20
CA ILE A 76 5.38 3.96 -10.64
C ILE A 76 5.17 5.46 -10.92
N MET A 77 4.37 6.14 -10.09
CA MET A 77 3.97 7.52 -10.34
C MET A 77 5.13 8.52 -10.34
N PRO A 78 6.14 8.43 -9.45
CA PRO A 78 7.32 9.28 -9.54
C PRO A 78 8.02 9.19 -10.90
N PHE A 79 8.11 8.00 -11.47
CA PHE A 79 8.72 7.79 -12.78
C PHE A 79 7.85 8.35 -13.90
N ASN A 80 6.55 8.06 -13.89
CA ASN A 80 5.63 8.54 -14.93
C ASN A 80 5.49 10.06 -14.93
N LEU A 81 5.41 10.70 -13.76
CA LEU A 81 5.35 12.17 -13.65
C LEU A 81 6.58 12.89 -14.23
N LEU A 82 7.70 12.18 -14.43
CA LEU A 82 8.93 12.73 -15.00
C LEU A 82 9.12 12.39 -16.49
N ASN A 83 8.52 11.30 -16.98
CA ASN A 83 8.85 10.72 -18.28
C ASN A 83 7.65 10.57 -19.23
N SER A 84 6.42 10.75 -18.74
CA SER A 84 5.20 10.58 -19.55
C SER A 84 4.21 11.71 -19.32
N ASP A 85 3.51 12.10 -20.40
CA ASP A 85 2.37 13.00 -20.35
C ASP A 85 1.17 12.27 -19.72
N LEU A 86 1.15 12.24 -18.40
CA LEU A 86 0.02 11.73 -17.62
C LEU A 86 -1.17 12.68 -17.75
N SER A 87 -2.33 12.13 -18.08
CA SER A 87 -3.58 12.88 -17.99
C SER A 87 -3.84 13.30 -16.55
N ASN A 88 -4.27 14.55 -16.36
CA ASN A 88 -4.70 15.05 -15.04
C ASN A 88 -5.81 14.18 -14.43
N ALA A 89 -6.66 13.57 -15.26
CA ALA A 89 -7.70 12.65 -14.79
C ALA A 89 -7.10 11.36 -14.18
N ASP A 90 -6.13 10.76 -14.86
CA ASP A 90 -5.48 9.52 -14.41
C ASP A 90 -4.75 9.74 -13.08
N LEU A 91 -4.10 10.91 -12.93
CA LEU A 91 -3.46 11.33 -11.70
C LEU A 91 -4.46 11.46 -10.54
N LEU A 92 -5.57 12.17 -10.76
CA LEU A 92 -6.60 12.37 -9.73
C LEU A 92 -7.25 11.05 -9.30
N ILE A 93 -7.57 10.18 -10.25
CA ILE A 93 -8.16 8.86 -9.96
C ILE A 93 -7.20 8.01 -9.13
N SER A 94 -5.91 8.00 -9.50
CA SER A 94 -4.89 7.26 -8.77
C SER A 94 -4.70 7.76 -7.33
N ILE A 95 -4.66 9.08 -7.12
CA ILE A 95 -4.59 9.65 -5.77
C ILE A 95 -5.85 9.28 -4.97
N ALA A 96 -7.03 9.37 -5.58
CA ALA A 96 -8.29 9.03 -4.93
C ALA A 96 -8.33 7.56 -4.51
N THR A 97 -7.94 6.62 -5.38
CA THR A 97 -7.93 5.18 -5.05
C THR A 97 -6.91 4.87 -3.96
N LEU A 98 -5.77 5.54 -3.95
CA LEU A 98 -4.76 5.42 -2.91
C LEU A 98 -5.28 5.91 -1.55
N VAL A 99 -5.88 7.09 -1.50
CA VAL A 99 -6.46 7.66 -0.27
C VAL A 99 -7.60 6.78 0.27
N VAL A 100 -8.52 6.33 -0.60
CA VAL A 100 -9.61 5.43 -0.19
C VAL A 100 -9.05 4.14 0.41
N THR A 101 -7.99 3.59 -0.20
CA THR A 101 -7.35 2.38 0.31
C THR A 101 -6.70 2.60 1.67
N ILE A 102 -6.02 3.73 1.86
CA ILE A 102 -5.44 4.10 3.16
C ILE A 102 -6.53 4.21 4.22
N ILE A 103 -7.68 4.83 3.92
CA ILE A 103 -8.81 4.92 4.85
C ILE A 103 -9.31 3.53 5.24
N ILE A 104 -9.49 2.62 4.28
CA ILE A 104 -9.93 1.23 4.53
C ILE A 104 -8.94 0.48 5.42
N VAL A 105 -7.65 0.55 5.12
CA VAL A 105 -6.60 -0.11 5.90
C VAL A 105 -6.52 0.49 7.31
N THR A 106 -6.60 1.81 7.43
CA THR A 106 -6.59 2.52 8.72
C THR A 106 -7.79 2.12 9.58
N ALA A 107 -9.00 2.09 9.01
CA ALA A 107 -10.19 1.65 9.71
C ALA A 107 -10.08 0.20 10.20
N THR A 108 -9.45 -0.66 9.39
CA THR A 108 -9.18 -2.06 9.76
C THR A 108 -8.16 -2.14 10.90
N SER A 109 -7.10 -1.32 10.84
CA SER A 109 -6.08 -1.20 11.90
C SER A 109 -6.68 -0.76 13.23
N ILE A 110 -7.52 0.28 13.24
CA ILE A 110 -8.20 0.76 14.45
C ILE A 110 -9.07 -0.34 15.07
N LYS A 111 -9.81 -1.09 14.25
CA LYS A 111 -10.63 -2.21 14.75
C LYS A 111 -9.79 -3.31 15.38
N ILE A 112 -8.70 -3.70 14.72
CA ILE A 112 -7.79 -4.75 15.23
C ILE A 112 -7.12 -4.29 16.52
N TYR A 113 -6.61 -3.05 16.56
CA TYR A 113 -6.00 -2.47 17.75
C TYR A 113 -6.99 -2.43 18.93
N THR A 114 -8.21 -1.94 18.70
CA THR A 114 -9.25 -1.88 19.73
C THR A 114 -9.61 -3.28 20.23
N ALA A 115 -9.69 -4.27 19.33
CA ALA A 115 -9.97 -5.65 19.69
C ALA A 115 -8.80 -6.27 20.50
N SER A 116 -7.54 -6.00 20.13
CA SER A 116 -6.36 -6.48 20.86
C SER A 116 -6.27 -5.86 22.25
N VAL A 117 -6.62 -4.58 22.41
CA VAL A 117 -6.61 -3.88 23.71
C VAL A 117 -7.79 -4.28 24.59
N LEU A 118 -8.98 -4.56 24.05
CA LEU A 118 -10.12 -5.02 24.87
C LEU A 118 -9.95 -6.47 25.34
N HIS A 119 -9.25 -7.31 24.58
CA HIS A 119 -9.02 -8.72 24.90
C HIS A 119 -7.60 -8.94 25.43
N TYR A 120 -7.27 -8.33 26.58
CA TYR A 120 -6.05 -8.70 27.31
C TYR A 120 -6.08 -10.19 27.69
N GLY A 121 -5.32 -11.02 26.96
CA GLY A 121 -4.85 -12.33 27.42
C GLY A 121 -5.26 -13.57 26.61
N LYS A 122 -6.18 -13.49 25.64
CA LYS A 122 -6.49 -14.62 24.75
C LYS A 122 -6.62 -14.14 23.31
N GLY A 123 -5.74 -14.63 22.44
CA GLY A 123 -5.71 -14.28 21.02
C GLY A 123 -7.10 -14.38 20.37
N LEU A 124 -7.46 -13.34 19.62
CA LEU A 124 -8.73 -13.22 18.92
C LEU A 124 -8.92 -14.38 17.95
N LYS A 125 -9.87 -15.27 18.25
CA LYS A 125 -10.41 -16.19 17.26
C LYS A 125 -11.44 -15.44 16.43
N LEU A 126 -11.10 -15.15 15.18
CA LEU A 126 -12.07 -14.75 14.16
C LEU A 126 -13.09 -15.89 13.99
N LYS A 127 -14.39 -15.58 14.16
CA LYS A 127 -15.51 -16.47 13.81
C LYS A 127 -16.01 -16.13 12.42
#